data_AF-A0AA88RCX3-F1
#
_entry.id   AF-A0AA88RCX3-F1
#
_cell.length_a   1.000
_cell.length_b   1.000
_cell.length_c   1.000
_cell.angle_alpha   90.00
_cell.angle_beta   90.00
_cell.angle_gamma   90.00
#
_symmetry.space_group_name_H-M   'P 1'
#
loop_
_entity.id
_entity.type
_entity.pdbx_description
1 polymer ?
#
loop_
_entity_poly.entity_id
_entity_poly.type
_entity_poly.pdbx_seq_one_letter_code
_entity_poly.pdbx_strand_id
1 'polypeptide(L)'
;RCNRKLPSTWIMAGKDVKVLGAWPSPFVMRARIALNIKSVDYEFLEETFGAKSELLLKSNPVHKKIPVLIHADKPVCESLVIVQYIDEVWASGPSILPSDPYERAVARFWAAYIDDKVRFLTSAWPSPYANRVQIALKLKSIEYELLEDAMTGKSEHLLKSNPIYKKIPVLIHNGNLIRESHIILEYIDEVWTNGPSIIPSGHGERADARFWAAYKLLPALIGTVRIEREEKKTGIQEVHKALSLLEDAFVKCSKGKAFFGGDCIGLELCGYSIDA
;
A
#
# COMPACT_ATOMS: atom_id res chain seq x y z
N ARG A 1 -57.07 -18.24 -3.95
CA ARG A 1 -56.55 -17.49 -2.78
C ARG A 1 -55.49 -18.39 -2.14
N CYS A 2 -54.20 -18.12 -2.09
CA CYS A 2 -53.48 -16.86 -1.90
C CYS A 2 -52.12 -16.96 -2.63
N ASN A 3 -51.92 -16.08 -3.62
CA ASN A 3 -50.60 -15.76 -4.18
C ASN A 3 -49.83 -14.97 -3.12
N ARG A 4 -48.78 -15.53 -2.52
CA ARG A 4 -47.75 -14.71 -1.86
C ARG A 4 -46.60 -14.52 -2.83
N LYS A 5 -46.68 -13.46 -3.62
CA LYS A 5 -45.52 -12.89 -4.29
C LYS A 5 -44.53 -12.46 -3.21
N LEU A 6 -43.35 -13.07 -3.20
CA LEU A 6 -42.20 -12.52 -2.50
C LEU A 6 -41.89 -11.15 -3.14
N PRO A 7 -41.65 -10.08 -2.35
CA PRO A 7 -41.34 -8.78 -2.92
C PRO A 7 -39.95 -8.85 -3.57
N SER A 8 -39.93 -8.83 -4.89
CA SER A 8 -38.73 -8.64 -5.70
C SER A 8 -38.30 -7.18 -5.64
N THR A 9 -37.58 -6.79 -4.60
CA THR A 9 -36.82 -5.53 -4.58
C THR A 9 -35.35 -5.86 -4.82
N TRP A 10 -34.96 -5.88 -6.09
CA TRP A 10 -33.55 -5.78 -6.46
C TRP A 10 -33.19 -4.32 -6.20
N ILE A 11 -32.45 -4.03 -5.13
CA ILE A 11 -31.92 -2.70 -4.90
C ILE A 11 -30.81 -2.50 -5.93
N MET A 12 -31.07 -1.65 -6.92
CA MET A 12 -30.05 -1.16 -7.84
C MET A 12 -29.09 -0.28 -7.03
N ALA A 13 -27.93 -0.83 -6.64
CA ALA A 13 -26.95 -0.17 -5.76
C ALA A 13 -26.26 1.09 -6.36
N GLY A 14 -26.62 1.51 -7.57
CA GLY A 14 -25.86 2.49 -8.34
C GLY A 14 -26.02 3.97 -7.99
N LYS A 15 -26.79 4.36 -6.95
CA LYS A 15 -26.96 5.79 -6.57
C LYS A 15 -26.68 6.16 -5.11
N ASP A 16 -26.61 5.19 -4.20
CA ASP A 16 -26.53 5.47 -2.75
C ASP A 16 -25.13 5.25 -2.16
N VAL A 17 -24.13 4.89 -2.97
CA VAL A 17 -22.75 4.65 -2.51
C VAL A 17 -21.81 5.66 -3.13
N LYS A 18 -21.11 6.43 -2.28
CA LYS A 18 -20.10 7.41 -2.70
C LYS A 18 -18.80 7.18 -1.95
N VAL A 19 -17.66 7.38 -2.61
CA VAL A 19 -16.34 7.36 -1.98
C VAL A 19 -15.72 8.74 -2.13
N LEU A 20 -15.53 9.43 -1.02
CA LEU A 20 -14.81 10.69 -0.96
C LEU A 20 -13.32 10.42 -0.73
N GLY A 21 -12.47 10.91 -1.62
CA GLY A 21 -11.03 10.70 -1.52
C GLY A 21 -10.22 11.30 -2.66
N ALA A 22 -8.90 11.25 -2.54
CA ALA A 22 -7.98 11.61 -3.59
C ALA A 22 -7.45 10.34 -4.28
N TRP A 23 -7.39 10.35 -5.62
CA TRP A 23 -7.05 9.15 -6.39
C TRP A 23 -5.71 8.47 -6.08
N PRO A 24 -4.61 9.15 -5.69
CA PRO A 24 -3.34 8.46 -5.45
C PRO A 24 -3.26 7.87 -4.03
N SER A 25 -4.27 8.08 -3.18
CA SER A 25 -4.23 7.62 -1.79
C SER A 25 -4.46 6.09 -1.70
N PRO A 26 -3.57 5.33 -1.04
CA PRO A 26 -3.69 3.88 -0.86
C PRO A 26 -4.89 3.53 0.01
N PHE A 27 -5.22 4.40 0.98
CA PHE A 27 -6.35 4.22 1.88
C PHE A 27 -7.66 4.34 1.10
N VAL A 28 -7.72 5.27 0.15
CA VAL A 28 -8.86 5.42 -0.78
C VAL A 28 -8.92 4.25 -1.76
N MET A 29 -7.79 3.83 -2.31
CA MET A 29 -7.71 2.66 -3.18
C MET A 29 -8.24 1.40 -2.50
N ARG A 30 -7.88 1.18 -1.23
CA ARG A 30 -8.37 0.04 -0.43
C ARG A 30 -9.91 -0.03 -0.41
N ALA A 31 -10.58 1.08 -0.12
CA ALA A 31 -12.05 1.15 -0.13
C ALA A 31 -12.63 0.86 -1.52
N ARG A 32 -12.03 1.42 -2.57
CA ARG A 32 -12.46 1.23 -3.97
C ARG A 32 -12.28 -0.22 -4.43
N ILE A 33 -11.19 -0.88 -4.04
CA ILE A 33 -10.93 -2.29 -4.34
C ILE A 33 -11.98 -3.16 -3.64
N ALA A 34 -12.29 -2.90 -2.36
CA ALA A 34 -13.32 -3.64 -1.64
C ALA A 34 -14.69 -3.55 -2.34
N LEU A 35 -15.12 -2.35 -2.77
CA LEU A 35 -16.36 -2.18 -3.54
C LEU A 35 -16.32 -2.94 -4.87
N ASN A 36 -15.20 -2.89 -5.59
CA ASN A 36 -15.03 -3.60 -6.86
C ASN A 36 -15.09 -5.13 -6.67
N ILE A 37 -14.46 -5.68 -5.63
CA ILE A 37 -14.53 -7.12 -5.28
C ILE A 37 -15.98 -7.53 -5.06
N LYS A 38 -16.75 -6.70 -4.36
CA LYS A 38 -18.18 -6.90 -4.13
C LYS A 38 -19.08 -6.58 -5.32
N SER A 39 -18.51 -6.14 -6.44
CA SER A 39 -19.24 -5.68 -7.63
C SER A 39 -20.28 -4.60 -7.30
N VAL A 40 -19.96 -3.68 -6.38
CA VAL A 40 -20.81 -2.57 -5.97
C VAL A 40 -20.44 -1.33 -6.78
N ASP A 41 -21.41 -0.77 -7.49
CA ASP A 41 -21.26 0.51 -8.18
C ASP A 41 -21.20 1.66 -7.17
N TYR A 42 -20.34 2.66 -7.42
CA TYR A 42 -20.19 3.83 -6.57
C TYR A 42 -19.83 5.09 -7.37
N GLU A 43 -20.20 6.24 -6.83
CA GLU A 43 -19.72 7.55 -7.25
C GLU A 43 -18.39 7.86 -6.56
N PHE A 44 -17.40 8.35 -7.29
CA PHE A 44 -16.13 8.80 -6.70
C PHE A 44 -16.11 10.33 -6.64
N LEU A 45 -16.01 10.87 -5.43
CA LEU A 45 -15.93 12.29 -5.18
C LEU A 45 -14.46 12.65 -4.92
N GLU A 46 -13.82 13.31 -5.89
CA GLU A 46 -12.42 13.70 -5.80
C GLU A 46 -12.23 14.80 -4.75
N GLU A 47 -11.32 14.57 -3.81
CA GLU A 47 -10.86 15.54 -2.82
C GLU A 47 -9.55 16.18 -3.30
N THR A 48 -9.38 17.48 -3.12
CA THR A 48 -8.16 18.20 -3.54
C THR A 48 -7.07 18.15 -2.47
N PHE A 49 -5.82 18.14 -2.91
CA PHE A 49 -4.67 18.28 -2.01
C PHE A 49 -4.58 19.74 -1.54
N GLY A 50 -4.88 20.00 -0.27
CA GLY A 50 -4.81 21.33 0.34
C GLY A 50 -5.94 21.59 1.33
N ALA A 51 -6.76 22.61 1.02
CA ALA A 51 -7.91 22.96 1.84
C ALA A 51 -8.96 21.83 1.81
N LYS A 52 -9.34 21.35 3.00
CA LYS A 52 -10.31 20.26 3.15
C LYS A 52 -11.71 20.74 2.82
N SER A 53 -12.44 19.96 2.02
CA SER A 53 -13.84 20.25 1.66
C SER A 53 -14.75 20.24 2.87
N GLU A 54 -15.84 21.02 2.81
CA GLU A 54 -16.88 20.99 3.84
C GLU A 54 -17.50 19.60 3.97
N LEU A 55 -17.63 18.87 2.86
CA LEU A 55 -18.12 17.50 2.85
C LEU A 55 -17.21 16.58 3.67
N LEU A 56 -15.88 16.68 3.51
CA LEU A 56 -14.92 15.91 4.31
C LEU A 56 -15.01 16.26 5.80
N LEU A 57 -15.04 17.56 6.11
CA LEU A 57 -15.10 18.04 7.49
C LEU A 57 -16.40 17.62 8.20
N LYS A 58 -17.53 17.62 7.47
CA LYS A 58 -18.82 17.16 7.99
C LYS A 58 -18.89 15.65 8.13
N SER A 59 -18.30 14.91 7.19
CA SER A 59 -18.42 13.45 7.15
C SER A 59 -17.42 12.74 8.06
N ASN A 60 -16.24 13.31 8.29
CA ASN A 60 -15.23 12.83 9.23
C ASN A 60 -14.78 13.98 10.17
N PRO A 61 -15.63 14.41 11.12
CA PRO A 61 -15.32 15.56 11.98
C PRO A 61 -14.15 15.29 12.94
N VAL A 62 -13.89 14.03 13.28
CA VAL A 62 -12.84 13.60 14.22
C VAL A 62 -11.46 13.70 13.60
N HIS A 63 -11.22 12.95 12.52
CA HIS A 63 -9.89 12.88 11.91
C HIS A 63 -9.73 13.82 10.72
N LYS A 64 -10.83 14.21 10.06
CA LYS A 64 -10.83 15.09 8.89
C LYS A 64 -9.94 14.51 7.79
N LYS A 65 -9.98 13.18 7.61
CA LYS A 65 -9.12 12.43 6.69
C LYS A 65 -9.97 11.60 5.73
N ILE A 66 -9.41 11.41 4.54
CA ILE A 66 -9.90 10.49 3.51
C ILE A 66 -9.29 9.09 3.72
N PRO A 67 -9.93 8.02 3.23
CA PRO A 67 -11.25 7.99 2.58
C PRO A 67 -12.41 8.21 3.53
N VAL A 68 -13.56 8.58 2.96
CA VAL A 68 -14.87 8.41 3.58
C VAL A 68 -15.80 7.70 2.60
N LEU A 69 -16.39 6.57 3.02
CA LEU A 69 -17.49 5.94 2.29
C LEU A 69 -18.79 6.55 2.78
N ILE A 70 -19.65 7.01 1.88
CA ILE A 70 -20.99 7.50 2.21
C ILE A 70 -21.98 6.50 1.61
N HIS A 71 -22.70 5.79 2.47
CA HIS A 71 -23.74 4.85 2.07
C HIS A 71 -25.09 5.32 2.62
N ALA A 72 -26.04 5.66 1.74
CA ALA A 72 -27.34 6.23 2.10
C ALA A 72 -27.21 7.43 3.07
N ASP A 73 -26.36 8.39 2.69
CA ASP A 73 -26.02 9.60 3.45
C ASP A 73 -25.37 9.37 4.83
N LYS A 74 -24.97 8.13 5.15
CA LYS A 74 -24.27 7.79 6.38
C LYS A 74 -22.77 7.62 6.10
N PRO A 75 -21.90 8.43 6.72
CA PRO A 75 -20.46 8.31 6.52
C PRO A 75 -19.87 7.16 7.34
N VAL A 76 -18.97 6.41 6.71
CA VAL A 76 -18.10 5.41 7.31
C VAL A 76 -16.67 5.86 7.05
N CYS A 77 -15.93 6.07 8.15
CA CYS A 77 -14.55 6.58 8.13
C CYS A 77 -13.56 5.46 8.37
N GLU A 78 -12.27 5.73 8.12
CA GLU A 78 -11.14 4.81 8.26
C GLU A 78 -11.16 3.64 7.26
N SER A 79 -10.12 3.51 6.44
CA SER A 79 -10.12 2.59 5.30
C SER A 79 -10.32 1.11 5.69
N LEU A 80 -9.79 0.66 6.83
CA LEU A 80 -9.99 -0.71 7.32
C LEU A 80 -11.44 -0.95 7.81
N VAL A 81 -12.04 0.04 8.45
CA VAL A 81 -13.43 -0.01 8.90
C VAL A 81 -14.35 0.01 7.68
N ILE A 82 -14.05 0.81 6.67
CA ILE A 82 -14.77 0.84 5.38
C ILE A 82 -14.73 -0.54 4.71
N VAL A 83 -13.57 -1.21 4.64
CA VAL A 83 -13.46 -2.55 4.05
C VAL A 83 -14.31 -3.56 4.80
N GLN A 84 -14.23 -3.55 6.14
CA GLN A 84 -15.07 -4.43 6.96
C GLN A 84 -16.55 -4.16 6.74
N TYR A 85 -16.96 -2.90 6.71
CA TYR A 85 -18.34 -2.50 6.43
C TYR A 85 -18.81 -3.00 5.07
N ILE A 86 -17.97 -2.86 4.03
CA ILE A 86 -18.28 -3.35 2.69
C ILE A 86 -18.45 -4.87 2.69
N ASP A 87 -17.58 -5.59 3.41
CA ASP A 87 -17.63 -7.04 3.48
C ASP A 87 -18.89 -7.56 4.20
N GLU A 88 -19.36 -6.83 5.22
CA GLU A 88 -20.54 -7.17 6.01
C GLU A 88 -21.86 -6.78 5.33
N VAL A 89 -21.90 -5.67 4.59
CA VAL A 89 -23.14 -5.13 4.00
C VAL A 89 -23.50 -5.81 2.68
N TRP A 90 -22.50 -6.09 1.83
CA TRP A 90 -22.73 -6.67 0.52
C TRP A 90 -22.25 -8.13 0.47
N ALA A 91 -23.22 -9.05 0.40
CA ALA A 91 -22.97 -10.47 0.23
C ALA A 91 -22.60 -10.87 -1.22
N SER A 92 -22.62 -9.92 -2.17
CA SER A 92 -22.23 -10.16 -3.56
C SER A 92 -20.71 -10.31 -3.70
N GLY A 93 -20.25 -11.30 -4.46
CA GLY A 93 -18.82 -11.55 -4.63
C GLY A 93 -18.17 -12.28 -3.43
N PRO A 94 -16.85 -12.52 -3.50
CA PRO A 94 -16.15 -13.27 -2.46
C PRO A 94 -16.06 -12.48 -1.14
N SER A 95 -15.88 -13.21 -0.03
CA SER A 95 -15.57 -12.60 1.27
C SER A 95 -14.18 -11.98 1.21
N ILE A 96 -14.04 -10.75 1.72
CA ILE A 96 -12.74 -10.07 1.80
C ILE A 96 -12.00 -10.51 3.07
N LEU A 97 -12.72 -10.67 4.18
CA LEU A 97 -12.15 -11.14 5.43
C LEU A 97 -12.37 -12.66 5.60
N PRO A 98 -11.45 -13.35 6.28
CA PRO A 98 -11.66 -14.75 6.68
C PRO A 98 -12.93 -14.92 7.52
N SER A 99 -13.60 -16.06 7.35
CA SER A 99 -14.79 -16.42 8.13
C SER A 99 -14.43 -16.88 9.54
N ASP A 100 -13.29 -17.55 9.72
CA ASP A 100 -12.78 -17.95 11.03
C ASP A 100 -12.42 -16.71 11.89
N PRO A 101 -12.86 -16.65 13.16
CA PRO A 101 -12.61 -15.50 14.02
C PRO A 101 -11.12 -15.23 14.30
N TYR A 102 -10.30 -16.28 14.43
CA TYR A 102 -8.87 -16.13 14.70
C TYR A 102 -8.14 -15.63 13.46
N GLU A 103 -8.37 -16.25 12.29
CA GLU A 103 -7.78 -15.80 11.03
C GLU A 103 -8.19 -14.35 10.69
N ARG A 104 -9.44 -13.97 10.95
CA ARG A 104 -9.91 -12.60 10.78
C ARG A 104 -9.21 -11.62 11.73
N ALA A 105 -8.92 -12.03 12.96
CA ALA A 105 -8.16 -11.21 13.90
C ALA A 105 -6.70 -11.03 13.44
N VAL A 106 -6.07 -12.10 12.92
CA VAL A 106 -4.71 -12.06 12.35
C VAL A 106 -4.66 -11.12 11.14
N ALA A 107 -5.62 -11.22 10.22
CA ALA A 107 -5.71 -10.32 9.06
C ALA A 107 -5.84 -8.85 9.48
N ARG A 108 -6.66 -8.55 10.48
CA ARG A 108 -6.84 -7.20 11.03
C ARG A 108 -5.58 -6.68 11.71
N PHE A 109 -4.87 -7.51 12.46
CA PHE A 109 -3.60 -7.15 13.08
C PHE A 109 -2.58 -6.74 12.03
N TRP A 110 -2.39 -7.57 10.99
CA TRP A 110 -1.43 -7.27 9.92
C TRP A 110 -1.80 -6.01 9.14
N ALA A 111 -3.08 -5.82 8.85
CA ALA A 111 -3.53 -4.61 8.17
C ALA A 111 -3.29 -3.33 9.00
N ALA A 112 -3.55 -3.39 10.31
CA ALA A 112 -3.26 -2.28 11.22
C ALA A 112 -1.75 -2.02 11.38
N TYR A 113 -0.95 -3.08 11.45
CA TYR A 113 0.51 -2.99 11.52
C TYR A 113 1.09 -2.34 10.26
N ILE A 114 0.62 -2.75 9.09
CA ILE A 114 1.02 -2.15 7.81
C ILE A 114 0.62 -0.67 7.78
N ASP A 115 -0.59 -0.30 8.24
CA ASP A 115 -1.03 1.10 8.30
C ASP A 115 -0.13 1.97 9.21
N ASP A 116 0.32 1.43 10.34
CA ASP A 116 1.30 2.10 11.22
C ASP A 116 2.64 2.35 10.48
N LYS A 117 3.16 1.33 9.79
CA LYS A 117 4.41 1.46 9.03
C LYS A 117 4.25 2.39 7.83
N VAL A 118 3.16 2.29 7.09
CA VAL A 118 2.84 3.18 5.98
C VAL A 118 2.71 4.63 6.45
N ARG A 119 2.08 4.87 7.60
CA ARG A 119 2.01 6.21 8.20
C ARG A 119 3.40 6.76 8.47
N PHE A 120 4.29 5.97 9.06
CA PHE A 120 5.68 6.36 9.31
C PHE A 120 6.44 6.69 8.01
N LEU A 121 6.14 5.98 6.92
CA LEU A 121 6.78 6.20 5.61
C LEU A 121 6.22 7.43 4.89
N THR A 122 4.92 7.69 4.98
CA THR A 122 4.25 8.82 4.31
C THR A 122 4.33 10.13 5.09
N SER A 123 4.45 10.08 6.42
CA SER A 123 4.52 11.29 7.24
C SER A 123 5.90 11.92 7.32
N ALA A 124 6.95 11.19 6.90
CA ALA A 124 8.32 11.64 7.05
C ALA A 124 8.94 12.13 5.73
N TRP A 125 8.75 11.43 4.59
CA TRP A 125 9.46 11.78 3.34
C TRP A 125 8.70 11.38 2.06
N PRO A 126 8.69 12.22 1.01
CA PRO A 126 7.91 12.00 -0.21
C PRO A 126 8.47 10.90 -1.14
N SER A 127 9.64 10.33 -0.86
CA SER A 127 10.27 9.33 -1.73
C SER A 127 10.19 7.92 -1.13
N PRO A 128 9.42 6.99 -1.75
CA PRO A 128 9.33 5.61 -1.29
C PRO A 128 10.68 4.91 -1.31
N TYR A 129 11.58 5.28 -2.23
CA TYR A 129 12.93 4.72 -2.32
C TYR A 129 13.86 5.21 -1.20
N ALA A 130 13.75 6.48 -0.80
CA ALA A 130 14.54 7.03 0.31
C ALA A 130 14.09 6.44 1.65
N ASN A 131 12.79 6.21 1.79
CA ASN A 131 12.21 5.53 2.94
C ASN A 131 12.78 4.13 3.17
N ARG A 132 13.04 3.35 2.11
CA ARG A 132 13.68 2.02 2.22
C ARG A 132 15.02 2.11 2.96
N VAL A 133 15.84 3.07 2.55
CA VAL A 133 17.18 3.28 3.11
C VAL A 133 17.09 3.74 4.56
N GLN A 134 16.18 4.68 4.89
CA GLN A 134 16.01 5.13 6.27
C GLN A 134 15.51 4.00 7.20
N ILE A 135 14.60 3.14 6.73
CA ILE A 135 14.18 1.96 7.51
C ILE A 135 15.39 1.08 7.79
N ALA A 136 16.18 0.75 6.77
CA ALA A 136 17.36 -0.10 6.93
C ALA A 136 18.36 0.49 7.93
N LEU A 137 18.67 1.79 7.83
CA LEU A 137 19.55 2.48 8.78
C LEU A 137 19.00 2.43 10.20
N LYS A 138 17.70 2.66 10.39
CA LYS A 138 17.04 2.59 11.71
C LYS A 138 17.01 1.18 12.27
N LEU A 139 16.71 0.16 11.46
CA LEU A 139 16.72 -1.25 11.88
C LEU A 139 18.10 -1.68 12.36
N LYS A 140 19.15 -1.18 11.71
CA LYS A 140 20.55 -1.40 12.09
C LYS A 140 21.04 -0.46 13.21
N SER A 141 20.17 0.44 13.70
CA SER A 141 20.53 1.46 14.70
C SER A 141 21.76 2.28 14.30
N ILE A 142 21.86 2.63 13.02
CA ILE A 142 22.93 3.45 12.45
C ILE A 142 22.52 4.91 12.55
N GLU A 143 23.35 5.72 13.19
CA GLU A 143 23.23 7.18 13.18
C GLU A 143 23.56 7.72 11.77
N TYR A 144 22.74 8.63 11.26
CA TYR A 144 22.93 9.21 9.93
C TYR A 144 22.50 10.68 9.90
N GLU A 145 23.19 11.46 9.07
CA GLU A 145 22.76 12.81 8.71
C GLU A 145 21.90 12.75 7.45
N LEU A 146 20.75 13.43 7.47
CA LEU A 146 19.88 13.51 6.31
C LEU A 146 20.16 14.80 5.54
N LEU A 147 20.56 14.65 4.28
CA LEU A 147 20.65 15.76 3.34
C LEU A 147 19.42 15.77 2.45
N GLU A 148 18.57 16.78 2.63
CA GLU A 148 17.34 16.93 1.88
C GLU A 148 17.62 17.49 0.47
N ASP A 149 16.86 17.00 -0.52
CA ASP A 149 16.87 17.56 -1.87
C ASP A 149 15.43 17.74 -2.36
N ALA A 150 15.21 18.75 -3.20
CA ALA A 150 13.91 19.08 -3.73
C ALA A 150 13.42 18.01 -4.71
N MET A 151 12.10 17.77 -4.73
CA MET A 151 11.48 16.86 -5.70
C MET A 151 11.59 17.40 -7.13
N THR A 152 11.63 18.72 -7.29
CA THR A 152 11.83 19.47 -8.53
C THR A 152 12.97 20.46 -8.37
N GLY A 153 13.85 20.63 -9.38
CA GLY A 153 15.01 21.51 -9.26
C GLY A 153 16.11 20.94 -8.37
N LYS A 154 16.65 19.77 -8.78
CA LYS A 154 17.65 19.00 -8.02
C LYS A 154 18.87 19.83 -7.67
N SER A 155 19.39 19.69 -6.44
CA SER A 155 20.59 20.41 -6.00
C SER A 155 21.81 20.04 -6.83
N GLU A 156 22.78 20.95 -6.95
CA GLU A 156 24.07 20.62 -7.58
C GLU A 156 24.76 19.45 -6.89
N HIS A 157 24.60 19.31 -5.57
CA HIS A 157 25.20 18.24 -4.80
C HIS A 157 24.66 16.87 -5.23
N LEU A 158 23.35 16.74 -5.42
CA LEU A 158 22.76 15.50 -5.95
C LEU A 158 23.14 15.25 -7.40
N LEU A 159 23.19 16.30 -8.24
CA LEU A 159 23.59 16.16 -9.64
C LEU A 159 25.05 15.70 -9.77
N LYS A 160 25.95 16.17 -8.90
CA LYS A 160 27.34 15.69 -8.79
C LYS A 160 27.39 14.26 -8.24
N SER A 161 26.54 13.95 -7.26
CA SER A 161 26.52 12.66 -6.58
C SER A 161 25.91 11.54 -7.43
N ASN A 162 24.88 11.81 -8.23
CA ASN A 162 24.23 10.84 -9.13
C ASN A 162 24.01 11.48 -10.51
N PRO A 163 25.08 11.68 -11.31
CA PRO A 163 25.02 12.44 -12.57
C PRO A 163 24.20 11.74 -13.65
N ILE A 164 24.10 10.40 -13.59
CA ILE A 164 23.39 9.58 -14.59
C ILE A 164 21.88 9.69 -14.37
N TYR A 165 21.39 9.24 -13.22
CA TYR A 165 19.95 9.13 -12.99
C TYR A 165 19.35 10.35 -12.31
N LYS A 166 20.16 11.16 -11.61
CA LYS A 166 19.73 12.39 -10.92
C LYS A 166 18.59 12.12 -9.92
N LYS A 167 18.61 10.93 -9.31
CA LYS A 167 17.58 10.41 -8.41
C LYS A 167 18.14 10.17 -7.00
N ILE A 168 17.27 10.33 -6.03
CA ILE A 168 17.44 9.88 -4.64
C ILE A 168 16.87 8.47 -4.47
N PRO A 169 17.30 7.69 -3.45
CA PRO A 169 18.36 8.01 -2.48
C PRO A 169 19.78 7.85 -3.03
N VAL A 170 20.71 8.58 -2.41
CA VAL A 170 22.16 8.36 -2.51
C VAL A 170 22.68 8.28 -1.07
N LEU A 171 23.36 7.19 -0.72
CA LEU A 171 24.04 7.05 0.56
C LEU A 171 25.50 7.49 0.40
N ILE A 172 25.97 8.33 1.31
CA ILE A 172 27.37 8.74 1.41
C ILE A 172 27.98 8.04 2.62
N HIS A 173 28.95 7.16 2.40
CA HIS A 173 29.65 6.47 3.49
C HIS A 173 31.15 6.47 3.22
N ASN A 174 31.93 7.10 4.11
CA ASN A 174 33.39 7.26 4.00
C ASN A 174 33.84 7.82 2.64
N GLY A 175 33.13 8.83 2.14
CA GLY A 175 33.38 9.46 0.83
C GLY A 175 32.90 8.66 -0.38
N ASN A 176 32.40 7.43 -0.19
CA ASN A 176 31.82 6.63 -1.27
C ASN A 176 30.36 6.98 -1.49
N LEU A 177 29.95 7.01 -2.77
CA LEU A 177 28.59 7.30 -3.20
C LEU A 177 27.90 6.03 -3.65
N ILE A 178 26.98 5.52 -2.82
CA ILE A 178 26.16 4.33 -3.10
C ILE A 178 24.80 4.82 -3.60
N ARG A 179 24.36 4.28 -4.73
CA ARG A 179 23.18 4.76 -5.49
C ARG A 179 22.24 3.59 -5.71
N GLU A 180 20.98 3.91 -6.03
CA GLU A 180 19.88 2.96 -6.12
C GLU A 180 19.51 2.35 -4.77
N SER A 181 18.23 2.46 -4.39
CA SER A 181 17.78 2.01 -3.08
C SER A 181 18.08 0.54 -2.82
N HIS A 182 17.94 -0.36 -3.80
CA HIS A 182 18.22 -1.78 -3.63
C HIS A 182 19.70 -2.07 -3.37
N ILE A 183 20.61 -1.42 -4.09
CA ILE A 183 22.07 -1.55 -3.88
C ILE A 183 22.46 -0.98 -2.52
N ILE A 184 21.87 0.16 -2.12
CA ILE A 184 22.11 0.76 -0.81
C ILE A 184 21.68 -0.20 0.32
N LEU A 185 20.58 -0.92 0.17
CA LEU A 185 20.14 -1.93 1.14
C LEU A 185 21.13 -3.09 1.25
N GLU A 186 21.62 -3.62 0.12
CA GLU A 186 22.67 -4.66 0.14
C GLU A 186 23.93 -4.14 0.84
N TYR A 187 24.36 -2.92 0.49
CA TYR A 187 25.52 -2.28 1.12
C TYR A 187 25.36 -2.11 2.63
N ILE A 188 24.19 -1.65 3.09
CA ILE A 188 23.92 -1.48 4.53
C ILE A 188 24.00 -2.83 5.25
N ASP A 189 23.42 -3.88 4.67
CA ASP A 189 23.38 -5.19 5.31
C ASP A 189 24.76 -5.87 5.37
N GLU A 190 25.60 -5.64 4.36
CA GLU A 190 26.97 -6.17 4.29
C GLU A 190 27.94 -5.43 5.22
N VAL A 191 27.81 -4.11 5.34
CA VAL A 191 28.75 -3.27 6.10
C VAL A 191 28.42 -3.25 7.59
N TRP A 192 27.13 -3.17 7.94
CA TRP A 192 26.70 -3.13 9.34
C TRP A 192 26.02 -4.45 9.73
N THR A 193 26.78 -5.31 10.38
CA THR A 193 26.30 -6.58 10.93
C THR A 193 25.66 -6.42 12.31
N ASN A 194 25.63 -5.20 12.83
CA ASN A 194 24.98 -4.84 14.09
C ASN A 194 23.46 -4.80 13.85
N GLY A 195 22.71 -5.69 14.51
CA GLY A 195 21.25 -5.74 14.39
C GLY A 195 20.73 -6.78 13.37
N PRO A 196 19.42 -6.80 13.13
CA PRO A 196 18.80 -7.83 12.29
C PRO A 196 19.31 -7.77 10.85
N SER A 197 19.49 -8.95 10.24
CA SER A 197 19.81 -9.07 8.82
C SER A 197 18.63 -8.58 7.99
N ILE A 198 18.88 -7.66 7.08
CA ILE A 198 17.87 -7.17 6.13
C ILE A 198 17.73 -8.20 5.00
N ILE A 199 18.83 -8.80 4.57
CA ILE A 199 18.84 -9.80 3.51
C ILE A 199 19.00 -11.18 4.15
N PRO A 200 18.23 -12.19 3.69
CA PRO A 200 18.46 -13.57 4.11
C PRO A 200 19.89 -14.03 3.83
N SER A 201 20.40 -14.96 4.63
CA SER A 201 21.74 -15.54 4.44
C SER A 201 21.77 -16.70 3.44
N GLY A 202 20.66 -17.43 3.28
CA GLY A 202 20.55 -18.55 2.37
C GLY A 202 20.50 -18.13 0.90
N HIS A 203 21.22 -18.84 0.02
CA HIS A 203 21.35 -18.48 -1.39
C HIS A 203 20.00 -18.45 -2.14
N GLY A 204 19.10 -19.40 -1.83
CA GLY A 204 17.76 -19.45 -2.42
C GLY A 204 16.88 -18.32 -1.92
N GLU A 205 16.85 -18.12 -0.60
CA GLU A 205 16.10 -17.03 0.04
C GLU A 205 16.56 -15.65 -0.43
N ARG A 206 17.87 -15.48 -0.69
CA ARG A 206 18.42 -14.25 -1.31
C ARG A 206 17.91 -14.02 -2.72
N ALA A 207 17.83 -15.08 -3.53
CA ALA A 207 17.33 -14.99 -4.89
C ALA A 207 15.85 -14.62 -4.89
N ASP A 208 15.05 -15.23 -4.00
CA ASP A 208 13.64 -14.91 -3.82
C ASP A 208 13.45 -13.46 -3.35
N ALA A 209 14.21 -13.03 -2.34
CA ALA A 209 14.12 -11.67 -1.81
C ALA A 209 14.45 -10.61 -2.87
N ARG A 210 15.46 -10.87 -3.72
CA ARG A 210 15.82 -10.01 -4.85
C ARG A 210 14.75 -10.02 -5.94
N PHE A 211 14.20 -11.17 -6.27
CA PHE A 211 13.11 -11.30 -7.24
C PHE A 211 11.91 -10.47 -6.81
N TRP A 212 11.50 -10.59 -5.54
CA TRP A 212 10.37 -9.85 -4.98
C TRP A 212 10.65 -8.36 -4.83
N ALA A 213 11.86 -7.95 -4.45
CA ALA A 213 12.24 -6.54 -4.39
C ALA A 213 12.28 -5.88 -5.78
N ALA A 214 12.55 -6.65 -6.83
CA ALA A 214 12.52 -6.22 -8.23
C ALA A 214 11.14 -6.40 -8.89
N TYR A 215 10.20 -7.08 -8.23
CA TYR A 215 8.87 -7.37 -8.78
C TYR A 215 8.11 -6.06 -9.01
N LYS A 216 7.77 -5.81 -10.26
CA LYS A 216 7.16 -4.56 -10.75
C LYS A 216 5.67 -4.50 -10.40
N LEU A 217 5.33 -4.55 -9.12
CA LEU A 217 3.95 -4.29 -8.65
C LEU A 217 3.56 -2.81 -8.91
N LEU A 218 4.52 -1.90 -8.79
CA LEU A 218 4.33 -0.44 -8.93
C LEU A 218 3.80 -0.01 -10.31
N PRO A 219 4.42 -0.40 -11.45
CA PRO A 219 3.93 0.00 -12.77
C PRO A 219 2.59 -0.65 -13.15
N ALA A 220 2.33 -1.88 -12.67
CA ALA A 220 1.05 -2.55 -12.88
C ALA A 220 -0.08 -1.84 -12.12
N LEU A 221 0.13 -1.49 -10.84
CA LEU A 221 -0.82 -0.69 -10.06
C LEU A 221 -1.06 0.69 -10.72
N ILE A 222 0.00 1.41 -11.10
CA ILE A 222 -0.10 2.72 -11.77
C ILE A 222 -0.82 2.61 -13.13
N GLY A 223 -0.59 1.53 -13.88
CA GLY A 223 -1.26 1.27 -15.16
C GLY A 223 -2.77 1.15 -15.01
N THR A 224 -3.25 0.45 -13.98
CA THR A 224 -4.69 0.27 -13.73
C THR A 224 -5.42 1.50 -13.19
N VAL A 225 -4.67 2.44 -12.63
CA VAL A 225 -5.19 3.69 -12.04
C VAL A 225 -5.51 4.73 -13.13
N ARG A 226 -5.00 4.58 -14.36
CA ARG A 226 -5.21 5.51 -15.49
C ARG A 226 -6.39 5.17 -16.41
N ILE A 227 -7.13 4.10 -16.11
CA ILE A 227 -8.01 3.46 -17.09
C ILE A 227 -9.48 3.87 -16.94
N GLU A 228 -10.11 4.31 -18.04
CA GLU A 228 -11.54 4.64 -18.14
C GLU A 228 -12.46 3.41 -17.99
N ARG A 229 -13.76 3.63 -17.74
CA ARG A 229 -14.72 2.62 -17.26
C ARG A 229 -14.75 1.29 -18.04
N GLU A 230 -14.57 1.28 -19.37
CA GLU A 230 -14.61 0.04 -20.19
C GLU A 230 -13.36 -0.86 -20.02
N GLU A 231 -12.16 -0.28 -19.93
CA GLU A 231 -10.89 -1.02 -19.77
C GLU A 231 -10.61 -1.42 -18.30
N LYS A 232 -11.42 -0.90 -17.36
CA LYS A 232 -11.32 -1.09 -15.91
C LYS A 232 -11.46 -2.55 -15.47
N LYS A 233 -12.20 -3.39 -16.22
CA LYS A 233 -12.33 -4.83 -15.93
C LYS A 233 -11.03 -5.59 -16.10
N THR A 234 -10.25 -5.26 -17.13
CA THR A 234 -8.96 -5.90 -17.43
C THR A 234 -7.90 -5.49 -16.41
N GLY A 235 -7.85 -4.21 -16.04
CA GLY A 235 -6.95 -3.73 -14.98
C GLY A 235 -7.24 -4.35 -13.61
N ILE A 236 -8.51 -4.47 -13.21
CA ILE A 236 -8.88 -5.17 -11.96
C ILE A 236 -8.43 -6.63 -11.99
N GLN A 237 -8.60 -7.32 -13.12
CA GLN A 237 -8.11 -8.70 -13.27
C GLN A 237 -6.58 -8.78 -13.19
N GLU A 238 -5.84 -7.81 -13.72
CA GLU A 238 -4.38 -7.75 -13.64
C GLU A 238 -3.89 -7.48 -12.22
N VAL A 239 -4.51 -6.55 -11.50
CA VAL A 239 -4.20 -6.29 -10.08
C VAL A 239 -4.57 -7.50 -9.22
N HIS A 240 -5.73 -8.10 -9.46
CA HIS A 240 -6.13 -9.33 -8.76
C HIS A 240 -5.15 -10.46 -9.04
N LYS A 241 -4.70 -10.65 -10.30
CA LYS A 241 -3.67 -11.62 -10.65
C LYS A 241 -2.33 -11.30 -9.97
N ALA A 242 -1.90 -10.05 -9.96
CA ALA A 242 -0.66 -9.62 -9.34
C ALA A 242 -0.70 -9.79 -7.81
N LEU A 243 -1.82 -9.45 -7.17
CA LEU A 243 -2.06 -9.68 -5.75
C LEU A 243 -2.18 -11.17 -5.41
N SER A 244 -2.88 -11.96 -6.23
CA SER A 244 -2.96 -13.41 -6.05
C SER A 244 -1.59 -14.06 -6.21
N LEU A 245 -0.78 -13.62 -7.18
CA LEU A 245 0.60 -14.05 -7.34
C LEU A 245 1.46 -13.68 -6.13
N LEU A 246 1.25 -12.48 -5.57
CA LEU A 246 1.94 -12.00 -4.39
C LEU A 246 1.55 -12.80 -3.13
N GLU A 247 0.27 -13.10 -2.99
CA GLU A 247 -0.30 -13.84 -1.86
C GLU A 247 0.09 -15.31 -1.93
N ASP A 248 0.00 -15.95 -3.10
CA ASP A 248 0.52 -17.29 -3.36
C ASP A 248 2.03 -17.37 -3.07
N ALA A 249 2.78 -16.36 -3.49
CA ALA A 249 4.19 -16.28 -3.21
C ALA A 249 4.47 -16.07 -1.73
N PHE A 250 3.72 -15.23 -1.04
CA PHE A 250 3.85 -15.05 0.40
C PHE A 250 3.60 -16.37 1.11
N VAL A 251 2.53 -17.10 0.77
CA VAL A 251 2.21 -18.40 1.37
C VAL A 251 3.33 -19.42 1.10
N LYS A 252 3.87 -19.47 -0.12
CA LYS A 252 4.94 -20.42 -0.51
C LYS A 252 6.30 -20.05 0.09
N CYS A 253 6.67 -18.78 0.07
CA CYS A 253 7.99 -18.29 0.47
C CYS A 253 8.10 -18.07 1.98
N SER A 254 7.05 -17.56 2.64
CA SER A 254 7.08 -17.30 4.09
C SER A 254 7.12 -18.57 4.93
N LYS A 255 6.68 -19.72 4.40
CA LYS A 255 6.58 -21.00 5.12
C LYS A 255 5.81 -20.86 6.45
N GLY A 256 4.81 -19.97 6.49
CA GLY A 256 4.00 -19.68 7.69
C GLY A 256 4.60 -18.64 8.64
N LYS A 257 5.70 -17.98 8.25
CA LYS A 257 6.33 -16.91 9.04
C LYS A 257 5.68 -15.55 8.79
N ALA A 258 5.98 -14.62 9.69
CA ALA A 258 5.42 -13.27 9.72
C ALA A 258 5.76 -12.40 8.49
N PHE A 259 6.89 -12.67 7.83
CA PHE A 259 7.42 -11.90 6.70
C PHE A 259 7.97 -12.84 5.60
N PHE A 260 8.15 -12.34 4.37
CA PHE A 260 8.76 -13.08 3.26
C PHE A 260 10.16 -13.61 3.63
N GLY A 261 10.99 -12.77 4.26
CA GLY A 261 12.30 -13.13 4.80
C GLY A 261 12.29 -13.85 6.16
N GLY A 262 11.11 -14.14 6.72
CA GLY A 262 10.96 -14.95 7.93
C GLY A 262 10.34 -14.20 9.12
N ASP A 263 10.98 -14.27 10.30
CA ASP A 263 10.41 -13.76 11.56
C ASP A 263 10.67 -12.26 11.79
N CYS A 264 11.53 -11.66 10.96
CA CYS A 264 11.93 -10.25 11.00
C CYS A 264 11.65 -9.55 9.66
N ILE A 265 11.57 -8.22 9.68
CA ILE A 265 11.43 -7.39 8.48
C ILE A 265 12.64 -7.62 7.57
N GLY A 266 12.40 -8.14 6.37
CA GLY A 266 13.43 -8.42 5.35
C GLY A 266 13.42 -7.46 4.16
N LEU A 267 14.36 -7.67 3.24
CA LEU A 267 14.58 -6.90 2.01
C LEU A 267 13.30 -6.79 1.18
N GLU A 268 12.40 -7.78 1.24
CA GLU A 268 11.16 -7.75 0.48
C GLU A 268 10.26 -6.62 0.96
N LEU A 269 10.14 -6.36 2.27
CA LEU A 269 9.38 -5.22 2.79
C LEU A 269 10.02 -3.86 2.48
N CYS A 270 11.35 -3.81 2.34
CA CYS A 270 12.02 -2.64 1.78
C CYS A 270 11.73 -2.52 0.27
N GLY A 271 11.53 -3.62 -0.46
CA GLY A 271 11.06 -3.66 -1.85
C GLY A 271 9.57 -3.32 -2.02
N TYR A 272 8.75 -3.67 -1.03
CA TYR A 272 7.34 -3.31 -0.86
C TYR A 272 7.19 -1.93 -0.24
N SER A 273 7.92 -0.94 -0.76
CA SER A 273 7.41 0.43 -0.71
C SER A 273 6.14 0.46 -1.57
N ILE A 274 5.05 -0.03 -0.98
CA ILE A 274 3.71 0.23 -1.42
C ILE A 274 3.63 1.75 -1.41
N ASP A 275 3.48 2.32 -2.59
CA ASP A 275 2.99 3.68 -2.75
C ASP A 275 1.87 3.87 -1.74
N ALA A 276 2.09 4.86 -0.88
CA ALA A 276 1.08 5.36 0.01
C ALA A 276 0.97 6.87 -0.11
#